data_AF-A0A0H4CJV0-F1
#
_entry.id   AF-A0A0H4CJV0-F1
#
_cell.length_a   1.000
_cell.length_b   1.000
_cell.length_c   1.000
_cell.angle_alpha   90.00
_cell.angle_beta   90.00
_cell.angle_gamma   90.00
#
_symmetry.space_group_name_H-M   'P 1'
#
loop_
_entity.id
_entity.type
_entity.pdbx_description
1 polymer ?
#
loop_
_entity_poly.entity_id
_entity_poly.type
_entity_poly.pdbx_seq_one_letter_code
_entity_poly.pdbx_strand_id
1 'polypeptide(L)' 'MTWSLPEPMLTVAVDGPALPAGWAAEPKWDGFRVQLAVHTSGRVLPRSRQGADMTSTFPDIREAALAQLPADTGLDGFM' A
#
# COMPACT_ATOMS: atom_id res chain seq x y z
N MET A 1 14.36 6.57 -12.34
CA MET A 1 15.11 6.53 -11.06
C MET A 1 14.81 5.20 -10.38
N THR A 2 15.79 4.58 -9.73
CA THR A 2 15.59 3.30 -9.04
C THR A 2 15.36 3.59 -7.56
N TRP A 3 14.09 3.80 -7.18
CA TRP A 3 13.67 3.93 -5.78
C TRP A 3 13.06 2.61 -5.29
N SER A 4 13.01 2.44 -3.98
CA SER A 4 12.38 1.30 -3.31
C SER A 4 11.30 1.78 -2.34
N LEU A 5 10.21 1.02 -2.18
CA LEU A 5 9.24 1.35 -1.13
C LEU A 5 9.94 1.30 0.24
N PRO A 6 9.67 2.26 1.14
CA PRO A 6 10.18 2.26 2.50
C PRO A 6 9.50 1.19 3.34
N GLU A 7 10.04 0.91 4.53
CA GLU A 7 9.35 0.09 5.52
C GLU A 7 7.98 0.69 5.89
N PRO A 8 6.92 -0.12 6.05
CA PRO A 8 5.58 0.39 6.39
C PRO A 8 5.55 1.08 7.76
N MET A 9 4.93 2.27 7.82
CA MET A 9 4.67 2.97 9.08
C MET A 9 3.70 2.18 9.96
N LEU A 10 4.00 1.95 11.24
CA LEU A 10 3.13 1.21 12.16
C LEU A 10 2.24 2.15 12.97
N THR A 11 1.06 1.63 13.34
CA THR A 11 0.12 2.33 14.22
C THR A 11 0.33 1.93 15.68
N VAL A 12 -0.09 2.80 16.59
CA VAL A 12 -0.11 2.55 18.03
C VAL A 12 -1.57 2.35 18.46
N ALA A 13 -1.82 1.34 19.28
CA ALA A 13 -3.15 1.10 19.84
C ALA A 13 -3.50 2.19 20.87
N VAL A 14 -4.77 2.58 20.91
CA VAL A 14 -5.32 3.56 21.83
C VAL A 14 -6.60 3.02 22.46
N ASP A 15 -6.95 3.52 23.64
CA ASP A 15 -8.05 2.98 24.46
C ASP A 15 -9.46 3.38 23.98
N GLY A 16 -9.56 4.31 23.03
CA GLY A 16 -10.86 4.80 22.54
C GLY A 16 -10.78 5.56 21.23
N PRO A 17 -11.94 5.85 20.61
CA PRO A 17 -12.03 6.41 19.26
C PRO A 17 -11.94 7.95 19.25
N ALA A 18 -11.32 8.56 20.26
CA ALA A 18 -11.23 10.02 20.34
C ALA A 18 -10.50 10.55 19.10
N LEU A 19 -11.11 11.53 18.42
CA LEU A 19 -10.54 12.16 17.23
C LEU A 19 -10.34 13.66 17.51
N PRO A 20 -9.16 14.07 18.01
CA PRO A 20 -8.87 15.48 18.27
C PRO A 20 -8.95 16.35 17.01
N ALA A 21 -9.13 17.65 17.21
CA ALA A 21 -9.11 18.60 16.10
C ALA A 21 -7.78 18.51 15.31
N GLY A 22 -7.86 18.49 13.99
CA GLY A 22 -6.70 18.36 13.09
C GLY A 22 -6.31 16.93 12.74
N TRP A 23 -7.01 15.91 13.25
CA TRP A 23 -6.78 14.51 12.90
C TRP A 23 -7.71 14.06 11.77
N ALA A 24 -7.22 13.15 10.93
CA ALA A 24 -8.03 12.41 9.97
C ALA A 24 -8.27 10.98 10.49
N ALA A 25 -9.41 10.40 10.12
CA ALA A 25 -9.75 9.02 10.47
C ALA A 25 -10.07 8.23 9.21
N GLU A 26 -9.52 7.01 9.12
CA GLU A 26 -9.84 6.02 8.10
C GLU A 26 -10.33 4.73 8.79
N PRO A 27 -11.25 3.97 8.18
CA PRO A 27 -11.60 2.66 8.68
C PRO A 27 -10.36 1.76 8.77
N LYS A 28 -10.21 1.04 9.88
CA LYS A 28 -9.20 -0.01 9.98
C LYS A 28 -9.73 -1.27 9.30
N TRP A 29 -9.40 -1.44 8.03
CA TRP A 29 -9.71 -2.66 7.28
C TRP A 29 -9.01 -3.89 7.87
N ASP A 30 -9.68 -5.03 7.82
CA ASP A 30 -9.09 -6.33 8.16
C ASP A 30 -8.74 -7.06 6.86
N GLY A 31 -7.46 -7.34 6.67
CA GLY A 31 -6.91 -7.78 5.40
C GLY A 31 -5.39 -7.73 5.38
N PHE A 32 -4.81 -7.92 4.20
CA PHE A 32 -3.36 -7.86 4.04
C PHE A 32 -2.93 -6.42 3.82
N ARG A 33 -2.06 -5.90 4.69
CA ARG A 33 -1.36 -4.65 4.37
C ARG A 33 -0.39 -4.88 3.22
N VAL A 34 -0.54 -4.10 2.17
CA VAL A 34 0.24 -4.18 0.95
C VAL A 34 0.74 -2.80 0.56
N GLN A 35 2.04 -2.72 0.28
CA GLN A 35 2.62 -1.59 -0.44
C GLN A 35 2.72 -1.94 -1.91
N LEU A 36 2.33 -1.03 -2.80
CA LEU A 36 2.34 -1.23 -4.24
C LEU A 36 3.25 -0.19 -4.90
N ALA A 37 4.17 -0.64 -5.75
CA ALA A 37 4.98 0.23 -6.59
C ALA A 37 4.59 0.05 -8.06
N VAL A 38 4.41 1.17 -8.76
CA VAL A 38 4.31 1.23 -10.22
C VAL A 38 5.55 1.95 -10.74
N HIS A 39 6.46 1.22 -11.37
CA HIS A 39 7.69 1.80 -11.90
C HIS A 39 7.51 2.37 -13.30
N THR A 40 8.36 3.33 -13.67
CA THR A 40 8.48 3.89 -15.03
C THR A 40 8.69 2.85 -16.13
N SER A 41 9.21 1.66 -15.81
CA SER A 41 9.35 0.54 -16.75
C SER A 41 8.05 -0.23 -17.03
N GLY A 42 6.94 0.11 -16.37
CA GLY A 42 5.71 -0.66 -16.41
C GLY A 42 5.71 -1.88 -15.48
N ARG A 43 6.74 -2.04 -14.63
CA ARG A 43 6.73 -3.08 -13.58
C ARG A 43 5.83 -2.62 -12.43
N VAL A 44 4.85 -3.45 -12.08
CA VAL A 44 4.07 -3.32 -10.84
C VAL A 44 4.54 -4.36 -9.83
N LEU A 45 4.71 -3.94 -8.59
CA LEU A 45 5.20 -4.78 -7.50
C LEU A 45 4.37 -4.52 -6.23
N PRO A 46 3.31 -5.30 -5.96
CA PRO A 46 2.72 -5.41 -4.64
C PRO A 46 3.64 -6.21 -3.71
N ARG A 47 3.90 -5.67 -2.51
CA ARG A 47 4.67 -6.31 -1.45
C ARG A 47 3.87 -6.38 -0.15
N SER A 48 3.97 -7.51 0.53
CA SER A 48 3.40 -7.66 1.87
C SER A 48 4.12 -6.75 2.86
N ARG A 49 3.54 -6.60 4.05
CA ARG A 49 4.20 -5.92 5.19
C ARG A 49 5.63 -6.43 5.46
N GLN A 50 5.93 -7.69 5.19
CA GLN A 50 7.24 -8.31 5.43
C GLN A 50 8.13 -8.32 4.18
N GLY A 51 7.73 -7.63 3.11
CA GLY A 51 8.50 -7.49 1.88
C GLY A 51 8.35 -8.63 0.88
N ALA A 52 7.47 -9.62 1.14
CA ALA A 52 7.23 -10.71 0.21
C ALA A 52 6.54 -10.19 -1.07
N ASP A 53 6.99 -10.62 -2.24
CA ASP A 53 6.34 -10.31 -3.53
C ASP A 53 4.99 -11.02 -3.60
N MET A 54 3.92 -10.25 -3.84
CA MET A 54 2.54 -10.75 -3.89
C MET A 54 1.95 -10.71 -5.31
N THR A 55 2.78 -10.44 -6.34
CA THR A 55 2.31 -10.19 -7.71
C THR A 55 1.54 -11.38 -8.29
N SER A 56 2.02 -12.61 -8.06
CA SER A 56 1.36 -13.83 -8.54
C SER A 56 0.06 -14.14 -7.79
N THR A 57 -0.06 -13.67 -6.55
CA THR A 57 -1.23 -13.91 -5.70
C THR A 57 -2.40 -12.99 -6.07
N PHE A 58 -2.10 -11.76 -6.49
CA PHE A 58 -3.10 -10.73 -6.83
C PHE A 58 -2.88 -10.16 -8.25
N PRO A 59 -3.05 -10.99 -9.30
CA PRO A 59 -2.81 -10.56 -10.67
C PRO A 59 -3.78 -9.45 -11.12
N ASP A 60 -5.01 -9.47 -10.64
CA ASP A 60 -6.06 -8.48 -10.86
C ASP A 60 -5.68 -7.08 -10.32
N ILE A 61 -5.10 -7.02 -9.11
CA ILE A 61 -4.63 -5.77 -8.53
C ILE A 61 -3.47 -5.18 -9.34
N ARG A 62 -2.58 -6.04 -9.85
CA ARG A 62 -1.51 -5.60 -10.77
C ARG A 62 -2.10 -4.96 -12.04
N GLU A 63 -3.11 -5.58 -12.67
CA GLU A 63 -3.74 -5.01 -13.87
C GLU A 63 -4.45 -3.69 -13.56
N ALA A 64 -5.19 -3.62 -12.44
CA ALA A 64 -5.86 -2.41 -12.01
C ALA A 64 -4.86 -1.26 -11.77
N ALA A 65 -3.73 -1.54 -11.14
CA ALA A 65 -2.68 -0.55 -10.92
C ALA A 65 -2.09 -0.02 -12.23
N LEU A 66 -1.81 -0.90 -13.20
CA LEU A 66 -1.35 -0.48 -14.53
C LEU A 66 -2.37 0.40 -15.26
N ALA A 67 -3.66 0.12 -15.09
CA ALA A 67 -4.72 0.84 -15.77
C ALA A 67 -5.04 2.20 -15.13
N GLN A 68 -4.88 2.33 -13.81
CA GLN A 68 -5.43 3.45 -13.04
C GLN A 68 -4.38 4.38 -12.42
N LEU A 69 -3.16 3.91 -12.20
CA LEU A 69 -2.13 4.68 -11.51
C LEU A 69 -1.09 5.24 -12.49
N PRO A 70 -0.61 6.48 -12.28
CA PRO A 70 0.55 6.99 -13.01
C PRO A 70 1.79 6.12 -12.75
N ALA A 71 2.67 6.05 -13.74
CA ALA A 71 3.99 5.50 -13.54
C ALA A 71 4.76 6.32 -12.50
N ASP A 72 5.70 5.67 -11.82
CA ASP A 72 6.50 6.24 -10.72
C ASP A 72 5.69 6.53 -9.44
N THR A 73 4.65 5.72 -9.18
CA THR A 73 3.78 5.83 -8.00
C THR A 73 4.10 4.76 -6.96
N GLY A 74 4.13 5.14 -5.69
CA GLY A 74 4.07 4.23 -4.54
C GLY A 74 2.78 4.42 -3.75
N LEU A 75 2.13 3.34 -3.36
CA LEU A 75 0.89 3.33 -2.57
C LEU A 75 1.04 2.40 -1.36
N ASP A 76 0.41 2.74 -0.24
CA ASP A 76 0.29 1.89 0.95
C ASP A 76 -1.20 1.73 1.28
N GLY A 77 -1.64 0.50 1.52
CA GLY A 77 -3.05 0.22 1.72
C GLY A 77 -3.32 -1.21 2.15
N PHE A 78 -4.59 -1.61 2.04
CA PHE A 78 -5.08 -2.92 2.41
C PHE A 78 -5.79 -3.56 1.21
N MET A 79 -5.51 -4.85 1.00
CA MET A 79 -6.32 -5.73 0.13
C MET A 79 -7.34 -6.49 0.96
#